data_AF-A0A2I8DJY5-F1
#
_entry.id   AF-A0A2I8DJY5-F1
#
_cell.length_a   1.000
_cell.length_b   1.000
_cell.length_c   1.000
_cell.angle_alpha   90.00
_cell.angle_beta   90.00
_cell.angle_gamma   90.00
#
_symmetry.space_group_name_H-M   'P 1'
#
loop_
_entity.id
_entity.type
_entity.pdbx_description
1 polymer ?
#
loop_
_entity_poly.entity_id
_entity_poly.type
_entity_poly.pdbx_seq_one_letter_code
_entity_poly.pdbx_strand_id
1 'polypeptide(L)'
;MRAKSIFAVPAGLSDVDRQQRRHALVRLSLAWLAMMQVMMFAWPGYLRHDGIPTDALETLDWAIVLMNWASFALTVPVVLYSAWPIWRHAGDNLRHGRAGMDVPVALGIVAAFIPSVHATYTGHGEVYFDSVTMFVAFLLTARYLELCARQSYGGSAGGLRHSRVEARRLSLGASADRLASRFVMIQVLLALAAAAAWAYIDPAHSIPVMVALLVMSCPCAMSMAVPTAMASAHAALAAHPSMPDAALQALLDEAGRKARQNLHGSLVWHLLMTPLALVGWVTPWLAAITMLLSSLAVAWNSWRLSRRDWSGALAAGAPESA
;
A
#
# COMPACT_ATOMS: atom_id res chain seq x y z
N MET A 1 -31.71 7.66 -2.18
CA MET A 1 -30.74 8.09 -3.22
C MET A 1 -29.52 7.18 -3.15
N ARG A 2 -29.13 6.52 -4.25
CA ARG A 2 -27.97 5.60 -4.27
C ARG A 2 -26.68 6.40 -4.00
N ALA A 3 -25.89 5.97 -3.03
CA ALA A 3 -24.56 6.51 -2.78
C ALA A 3 -23.76 6.48 -4.09
N LYS A 4 -23.37 7.66 -4.59
CA LYS A 4 -22.51 7.75 -5.77
C LYS A 4 -21.18 7.10 -5.41
N SER A 5 -20.76 6.12 -6.20
CA SER A 5 -19.47 5.45 -6.04
C SER A 5 -18.34 6.48 -6.02
N ILE A 6 -17.34 6.31 -5.15
CA ILE A 6 -16.10 7.13 -5.18
C ILE A 6 -15.39 7.01 -6.54
N PHE A 7 -15.67 5.92 -7.26
CA PHE A 7 -15.15 5.67 -8.60
C PHE A 7 -15.93 6.42 -9.69
N ALA A 8 -17.10 6.99 -9.38
CA ALA A 8 -17.82 7.82 -10.31
C ALA A 8 -17.03 9.12 -10.58
N VAL A 9 -17.00 9.55 -11.85
CA VAL A 9 -16.41 10.82 -12.24
C VAL A 9 -17.47 11.91 -12.04
N PRO A 10 -17.24 12.92 -11.20
CA PRO A 10 -18.18 14.03 -11.03
C PRO A 10 -18.38 14.81 -12.32
N ALA A 11 -19.63 15.21 -12.59
CA ALA A 11 -19.98 15.95 -13.80
C ALA A 11 -19.25 17.31 -13.90
N GLY A 12 -18.96 17.97 -12.77
CA GLY A 12 -18.27 19.26 -12.70
C GLY A 12 -16.74 19.19 -12.61
N LEU A 13 -16.12 18.01 -12.78
CA LEU A 13 -14.66 17.87 -12.71
C LEU A 13 -13.99 18.53 -13.93
N SER A 14 -12.96 19.34 -13.68
CA SER A 14 -12.17 19.99 -14.74
C SER A 14 -11.51 18.96 -15.68
N ASP A 15 -11.26 19.33 -16.93
CA ASP A 15 -10.62 18.42 -17.89
C ASP A 15 -9.20 18.01 -17.47
N VAL A 16 -8.48 18.93 -16.81
CA VAL A 16 -7.15 18.66 -16.22
C VAL A 16 -7.23 17.58 -15.14
N ASP A 17 -8.21 17.68 -14.23
CA ASP A 17 -8.41 16.68 -13.17
C ASP A 17 -8.83 15.32 -13.75
N ARG A 18 -9.67 15.32 -14.80
CA ARG A 18 -10.06 14.08 -15.51
C ARG A 18 -8.85 13.41 -16.16
N GLN A 19 -8.00 14.19 -16.81
CA GLN A 19 -6.78 13.69 -17.43
C GLN A 19 -5.81 13.14 -16.37
N GLN A 20 -5.66 13.81 -15.23
CA GLN A 20 -4.86 13.32 -14.11
C GLN A 20 -5.36 11.96 -13.60
N ARG A 21 -6.68 11.79 -13.45
CA ARG A 21 -7.29 10.53 -13.03
C ARG A 21 -7.05 9.39 -14.03
N ARG A 22 -7.17 9.67 -15.32
CA ARG A 22 -6.89 8.70 -16.40
C ARG A 22 -5.43 8.27 -16.39
N HIS A 23 -4.50 9.22 -16.31
CA HIS A 23 -3.07 8.91 -16.24
C HIS A 23 -2.71 8.10 -14.98
N ALA A 24 -3.34 8.39 -13.84
CA ALA A 24 -3.15 7.60 -12.62
C ALA A 24 -3.65 6.16 -12.78
N LEU A 25 -4.82 5.97 -13.39
CA LEU A 25 -5.36 4.65 -13.72
C LEU A 25 -4.44 3.84 -14.63
N VAL A 26 -3.93 4.44 -15.71
CA VAL A 26 -3.06 3.72 -16.65
C VAL A 26 -1.77 3.26 -15.98
N ARG A 27 -1.11 4.13 -15.19
CA ARG A 27 0.08 3.77 -14.41
C ARG A 27 -0.20 2.66 -13.40
N LEU A 28 -1.35 2.74 -12.72
CA LEU A 28 -1.80 1.76 -11.76
C LEU A 28 -2.04 0.39 -12.42
N SER A 29 -2.81 0.35 -13.51
CA SER A 29 -3.12 -0.88 -14.23
C SER A 29 -1.85 -1.55 -14.76
N LEU A 30 -0.92 -0.77 -15.33
CA LEU A 30 0.37 -1.28 -15.78
C LEU A 30 1.18 -1.88 -14.61
N ALA A 31 1.24 -1.19 -13.47
CA ALA A 31 1.96 -1.67 -12.30
C ALA A 31 1.37 -2.97 -11.75
N TRP A 32 0.04 -3.10 -11.67
CA TRP A 32 -0.62 -4.32 -11.22
C TRP A 32 -0.44 -5.49 -12.19
N LEU A 33 -0.56 -5.24 -13.49
CA LEU A 33 -0.36 -6.28 -14.50
C LEU A 33 1.09 -6.78 -14.46
N ALA A 34 2.06 -5.88 -14.41
CA ALA A 34 3.46 -6.23 -14.27
C ALA A 34 3.74 -6.98 -12.96
N MET A 35 3.21 -6.52 -11.82
CA MET A 35 3.34 -7.21 -10.54
C MET A 35 2.88 -8.67 -10.62
N MET A 36 1.70 -8.93 -11.20
CA MET A 36 1.18 -10.29 -11.32
C MET A 36 2.11 -11.18 -12.17
N GLN A 37 2.59 -10.67 -13.30
CA GLN A 37 3.46 -11.44 -14.20
C GLN A 37 4.84 -11.67 -13.58
N VAL A 38 5.43 -10.65 -12.96
CA VAL A 38 6.75 -10.75 -12.33
C VAL A 38 6.71 -11.69 -11.14
N MET A 39 5.65 -11.68 -10.32
CA MET A 39 5.50 -12.67 -9.25
C MET A 39 5.38 -14.10 -9.80
N MET A 40 4.69 -14.30 -10.93
CA MET A 40 4.62 -15.60 -11.59
C MET A 40 5.99 -16.06 -12.08
N PHE A 41 6.78 -15.15 -12.65
CA PHE A 41 8.14 -15.46 -13.13
C PHE A 41 9.18 -15.61 -12.03
N ALA A 42 8.94 -15.09 -10.83
CA ALA A 42 9.79 -15.35 -9.66
C ALA A 42 9.65 -16.79 -9.12
N TRP A 43 8.59 -17.52 -9.51
CA TRP A 43 8.28 -18.85 -8.99
C TRP A 43 9.40 -19.90 -9.13
N PRO A 44 10.09 -20.04 -10.28
CA PRO A 44 11.18 -21.02 -10.41
C PRO A 44 12.33 -20.76 -9.44
N GLY A 45 12.59 -19.48 -9.10
CA GLY A 45 13.59 -19.11 -8.10
C GLY A 45 13.20 -19.60 -6.69
N TYR A 46 11.91 -19.52 -6.35
CA TYR A 46 11.40 -20.04 -5.07
C TYR A 46 11.36 -21.57 -4.99
N LEU A 47 11.26 -22.26 -6.13
CA LEU A 47 11.28 -23.72 -6.19
C LEU A 47 12.69 -24.32 -6.11
N ARG A 48 13.74 -23.51 -6.30
CA ARG A 48 15.13 -23.98 -6.20
C ARG A 48 15.44 -24.34 -4.74
N HIS A 49 15.46 -25.64 -4.45
CA HIS A 49 15.89 -26.19 -3.16
C HIS A 49 16.96 -27.26 -3.38
N ASP A 50 17.85 -27.46 -2.40
CA ASP A 50 19.05 -28.32 -2.48
C ASP A 50 18.78 -29.83 -2.70
N GLY A 51 17.51 -30.23 -2.80
CA GLY A 51 17.06 -31.63 -2.95
C GLY A 51 16.60 -32.05 -4.35
N ILE A 52 16.83 -31.24 -5.40
CA ILE A 52 16.39 -31.54 -6.77
C ILE A 52 17.46 -32.37 -7.53
N PRO A 53 17.08 -33.41 -8.30
CA PRO A 53 17.99 -34.16 -9.17
C PRO A 53 18.80 -33.26 -10.13
N THR A 54 20.06 -33.61 -10.40
CA THR A 54 21.02 -32.78 -11.15
C THR A 54 20.59 -32.45 -12.59
N ASP A 55 19.82 -33.32 -13.23
CA ASP A 55 19.21 -33.12 -14.56
C ASP A 55 18.04 -32.12 -14.54
N ALA A 56 17.27 -32.10 -13.45
CA ALA A 56 16.22 -31.10 -13.24
C ALA A 56 16.79 -29.73 -12.81
N LEU A 57 17.98 -29.67 -12.22
CA LEU A 57 18.65 -28.42 -11.84
C LEU A 57 19.13 -27.60 -13.05
N GLU A 58 19.73 -28.25 -14.07
CA GLU A 58 20.13 -27.54 -15.29
C GLU A 58 18.91 -26.95 -16.02
N THR A 59 17.78 -27.67 -16.01
CA THR A 59 16.55 -27.15 -16.60
C THR A 59 15.95 -25.99 -15.81
N LEU A 60 16.05 -26.04 -14.49
CA LEU A 60 15.61 -24.95 -13.62
C LEU A 60 16.50 -23.71 -13.76
N ASP A 61 17.80 -23.89 -13.95
CA ASP A 61 18.76 -22.79 -14.08
C ASP A 61 18.55 -21.96 -15.34
N TRP A 62 18.35 -22.60 -16.51
CA TRP A 62 18.02 -21.84 -17.73
C TRP A 62 16.65 -21.14 -17.61
N ALA A 63 15.69 -21.79 -16.95
CA ALA A 63 14.37 -21.22 -16.72
C ALA A 63 14.47 -19.99 -15.81
N ILE A 64 15.24 -20.05 -14.72
CA ILE A 64 15.50 -18.92 -13.82
C ILE A 64 16.13 -17.75 -14.58
N VAL A 65 17.17 -17.99 -15.39
CA VAL A 65 17.80 -16.93 -16.18
C VAL A 65 16.80 -16.28 -17.14
N LEU A 66 16.04 -17.09 -17.88
CA LEU A 66 15.04 -16.57 -18.82
C LEU A 66 13.93 -15.78 -18.11
N MET A 67 13.44 -16.30 -16.98
CA MET A 67 12.41 -15.63 -16.18
C MET A 67 12.93 -14.36 -15.51
N ASN A 68 14.21 -14.28 -15.13
CA ASN A 68 14.83 -13.07 -14.60
C ASN A 68 14.91 -11.98 -15.67
N TRP A 69 15.28 -12.34 -16.90
CA TRP A 69 15.26 -11.41 -18.04
C TRP A 69 13.85 -10.94 -18.38
N ALA A 70 12.85 -11.84 -18.36
CA ALA A 70 11.45 -11.46 -18.55
C ALA A 70 10.97 -10.52 -17.44
N SER A 71 11.31 -10.82 -16.18
CA SER A 71 10.99 -10.01 -15.00
C SER A 71 11.64 -8.63 -15.07
N PHE A 72 12.89 -8.55 -15.51
CA PHE A 72 13.59 -7.30 -15.75
C PHE A 72 12.85 -6.45 -16.80
N ALA A 73 12.55 -7.04 -17.96
CA ALA A 73 11.87 -6.35 -19.06
C ALA A 73 10.50 -5.79 -18.64
N LEU A 74 9.75 -6.52 -17.81
CA LEU A 74 8.46 -6.04 -17.26
C LEU A 74 8.60 -5.01 -16.14
N THR A 75 9.68 -5.06 -15.37
CA THR A 75 9.90 -4.15 -14.24
C THR A 75 10.39 -2.77 -14.69
N VAL A 76 11.17 -2.70 -15.77
CA VAL A 76 11.66 -1.43 -16.36
C VAL A 76 10.53 -0.41 -16.58
N PRO A 77 9.42 -0.71 -17.29
CA PRO A 77 8.35 0.26 -17.48
C PRO A 77 7.64 0.62 -16.17
N VAL A 78 7.58 -0.28 -15.19
CA VAL A 78 7.02 0.05 -13.86
C VAL A 78 7.88 1.08 -13.14
N VAL A 79 9.20 0.88 -13.12
CA VAL A 79 10.16 1.77 -12.47
C VAL A 79 10.26 3.11 -13.19
N LEU A 80 10.28 3.12 -14.52
CA LEU A 80 10.46 4.37 -15.28
C LEU A 80 9.16 5.16 -15.46
N TYR A 81 8.04 4.50 -15.79
CA TYR A 81 6.78 5.16 -16.11
C TYR A 81 5.79 5.18 -14.93
N SER A 82 5.51 4.03 -14.31
CA SER A 82 4.51 3.95 -13.24
C SER A 82 4.99 4.66 -11.96
N ALA A 83 6.26 4.49 -11.58
CA ALA A 83 6.85 5.13 -10.41
C ALA A 83 7.27 6.61 -10.64
N TRP A 84 7.05 7.19 -11.82
CA TRP A 84 7.34 8.60 -12.11
C TRP A 84 6.83 9.60 -11.04
N PRO A 85 5.59 9.48 -10.52
CA PRO A 85 5.11 10.37 -9.46
C PRO A 85 5.88 10.23 -8.14
N ILE A 86 6.53 9.10 -7.89
CA ILE A 86 7.36 8.86 -6.70
C ILE A 86 8.68 9.60 -6.87
N TRP A 87 9.35 9.42 -8.01
CA TRP A 87 10.62 10.09 -8.33
C TRP A 87 10.50 11.62 -8.27
N ARG A 88 9.44 12.15 -8.89
CA ARG A 88 9.18 13.60 -8.90
C ARG A 88 9.02 14.15 -7.48
N HIS A 89 8.17 13.52 -6.66
CA HIS A 89 7.94 14.00 -5.30
C HIS A 89 9.16 13.80 -4.39
N ALA A 90 9.91 12.71 -4.55
CA ALA A 90 11.17 12.51 -3.84
C ALA A 90 12.20 13.60 -4.18
N GLY A 91 12.36 13.92 -5.47
CA GLY A 91 13.23 15.00 -5.92
C GLY A 91 12.80 16.38 -5.42
N ASP A 92 11.51 16.68 -5.47
CA ASP A 92 10.96 17.93 -4.93
C ASP A 92 11.19 18.03 -3.41
N ASN A 93 10.95 16.96 -2.66
CA ASN A 93 11.16 16.90 -1.22
C ASN A 93 12.63 17.12 -0.84
N LEU A 94 13.56 16.48 -1.55
CA LEU A 94 15.00 16.66 -1.37
C LEU A 94 15.42 18.12 -1.59
N ARG A 95 14.95 18.73 -2.68
CA ARG A 95 15.30 20.13 -3.04
C ARG A 95 14.82 21.14 -2.00
N HIS A 96 13.71 20.88 -1.33
CA HIS A 96 13.15 21.76 -0.31
C HIS A 96 13.54 21.38 1.13
N GLY A 97 14.49 20.44 1.31
CA GLY A 97 14.96 20.01 2.63
C GLY A 97 13.90 19.31 3.49
N ARG A 98 12.87 18.71 2.87
CA ARG A 98 11.78 18.03 3.56
C ARG A 98 11.96 16.52 3.49
N ALA A 99 11.95 15.83 4.62
CA ALA A 99 11.89 14.37 4.67
C ALA A 99 10.45 13.87 4.44
N GLY A 100 9.98 13.94 3.19
CA GLY A 100 8.71 13.33 2.79
C GLY A 100 8.83 11.80 2.66
N MET A 101 7.73 11.07 2.87
CA MET A 101 7.65 9.61 2.78
C MET A 101 8.16 9.05 1.44
N ASP A 102 8.16 9.86 0.39
CA ASP A 102 8.54 9.45 -0.96
C ASP A 102 10.05 9.23 -1.13
N VAL A 103 10.88 9.83 -0.26
CA VAL A 103 12.34 9.70 -0.34
C VAL A 103 12.81 8.31 0.09
N PRO A 104 12.45 7.79 1.28
CA PRO A 104 12.74 6.39 1.63
C PRO A 104 12.17 5.38 0.63
N VAL A 105 10.96 5.63 0.12
CA VAL A 105 10.28 4.78 -0.89
C VAL A 105 11.11 4.72 -2.18
N ALA A 106 11.51 5.89 -2.70
CA ALA A 106 12.35 5.99 -3.90
C ALA A 106 13.69 5.28 -3.70
N LEU A 107 14.33 5.47 -2.55
CA LEU A 107 15.59 4.81 -2.20
C LEU A 107 15.43 3.28 -2.17
N GLY A 108 14.35 2.77 -1.58
CA GLY A 108 14.05 1.34 -1.53
C GLY A 108 13.87 0.73 -2.92
N ILE A 109 13.17 1.43 -3.82
CA ILE A 109 13.02 0.99 -5.22
C ILE A 109 14.39 0.90 -5.91
N VAL A 110 15.25 1.91 -5.75
CA VAL A 110 16.61 1.90 -6.34
C VAL A 110 17.47 0.79 -5.73
N ALA A 111 17.44 0.64 -4.41
CA ALA A 111 18.23 -0.32 -3.67
C ALA A 111 17.86 -1.77 -3.97
N ALA A 112 16.60 -2.05 -4.34
CA ALA A 112 16.19 -3.38 -4.80
C ALA A 112 16.43 -3.55 -6.31
N PHE A 113 16.17 -2.52 -7.12
CA PHE A 113 16.25 -2.62 -8.58
C PHE A 113 17.70 -2.75 -9.08
N ILE A 114 18.63 -1.91 -8.63
CA ILE A 114 20.01 -1.91 -9.17
C ILE A 114 20.73 -3.25 -8.93
N PRO A 115 20.73 -3.83 -7.70
CA PRO A 115 21.35 -5.13 -7.47
C PRO A 115 20.66 -6.25 -8.27
N SER A 116 19.34 -6.21 -8.42
CA SER A 116 18.59 -7.18 -9.22
C SER A 116 18.98 -7.15 -10.70
N VAL A 117 19.21 -5.95 -11.25
CA VAL A 117 19.73 -5.79 -12.61
C VAL A 117 21.12 -6.39 -12.72
N HIS A 118 22.02 -6.08 -11.77
CA HIS A 118 23.36 -6.64 -11.74
C HIS A 118 23.35 -8.18 -11.65
N ALA A 119 22.52 -8.76 -10.78
CA ALA A 119 22.35 -10.21 -10.65
C ALA A 119 21.81 -10.86 -11.94
N THR A 120 20.88 -10.19 -12.63
CA THR A 120 20.33 -10.67 -13.92
C THR A 120 21.40 -10.71 -15.02
N TYR A 121 22.28 -9.71 -15.07
CA TYR A 121 23.36 -9.66 -16.06
C TYR A 121 24.50 -10.65 -15.76
N THR A 122 24.87 -10.78 -14.48
CA THR A 122 25.98 -11.65 -14.06
C THR A 122 25.56 -13.12 -13.94
N GLY A 123 24.26 -13.41 -13.93
CA GLY A 123 23.71 -14.74 -13.69
C GLY A 123 23.91 -15.24 -12.26
N HIS A 124 24.42 -14.38 -11.36
CA HIS A 124 24.76 -14.72 -9.99
C HIS A 124 24.10 -13.74 -9.01
N GLY A 125 23.48 -14.29 -7.97
CA GLY A 125 22.81 -13.51 -6.92
C GLY A 125 21.29 -13.54 -7.04
N GLU A 126 20.63 -12.98 -6.03
CA GLU A 126 19.18 -12.95 -5.94
C GLU A 126 18.57 -11.73 -6.65
N VAL A 127 17.38 -11.93 -7.21
CA VAL A 127 16.66 -10.95 -8.01
C VAL A 127 15.34 -10.62 -7.31
N TYR A 128 15.08 -9.33 -7.10
CA TYR A 128 13.95 -8.81 -6.30
C TYR A 128 12.99 -7.93 -7.11
N PHE A 129 12.84 -8.22 -8.41
CA PHE A 129 11.93 -7.47 -9.29
C PHE A 129 10.45 -7.57 -8.85
N ASP A 130 10.06 -8.69 -8.25
CA ASP A 130 8.74 -8.92 -7.67
C ASP A 130 8.43 -7.92 -6.55
N SER A 131 9.39 -7.71 -5.66
CA SER A 131 9.31 -6.78 -4.53
C SER A 131 9.18 -5.34 -5.02
N VAL A 132 9.96 -4.96 -6.04
CA VAL A 132 9.89 -3.62 -6.66
C VAL A 132 8.51 -3.36 -7.26
N THR A 133 8.04 -4.27 -8.12
CA THR A 133 6.75 -4.09 -8.82
C THR A 133 5.56 -4.13 -7.86
N MET A 134 5.58 -5.01 -6.86
CA MET A 134 4.60 -5.07 -5.79
C MET A 134 4.50 -3.75 -5.03
N PHE A 135 5.65 -3.22 -4.60
CA PHE A 135 5.68 -2.00 -3.82
C PHE A 135 5.12 -0.80 -4.60
N VAL A 136 5.50 -0.65 -5.87
CA VAL A 136 4.98 0.40 -6.75
C VAL A 136 3.46 0.24 -6.97
N ALA A 137 2.98 -0.98 -7.24
CA ALA A 137 1.56 -1.24 -7.47
C ALA A 137 0.69 -0.86 -6.27
N PHE A 138 1.08 -1.28 -5.06
CA PHE A 138 0.32 -0.95 -3.84
C PHE A 138 0.35 0.53 -3.49
N LEU A 139 1.51 1.19 -3.62
CA LEU A 139 1.61 2.61 -3.34
C LEU A 139 0.81 3.46 -4.34
N LEU A 140 0.79 3.07 -5.62
CA LEU A 140 -0.08 3.70 -6.61
C LEU A 140 -1.56 3.45 -6.33
N THR A 141 -1.96 2.27 -5.84
CA THR A 141 -3.35 2.02 -5.44
C THR A 141 -3.77 3.00 -4.35
N ALA A 142 -2.96 3.14 -3.30
CA ALA A 142 -3.27 4.06 -2.20
C ALA A 142 -3.43 5.51 -2.70
N ARG A 143 -2.49 5.98 -3.54
CA ARG A 143 -2.54 7.32 -4.15
C ARG A 143 -3.72 7.50 -5.11
N TYR A 144 -4.11 6.45 -5.83
CA TYR A 144 -5.27 6.50 -6.72
C TYR A 144 -6.59 6.58 -5.96
N LEU A 145 -6.73 5.81 -4.88
CA LEU A 145 -7.90 5.89 -3.99
C LEU A 145 -8.01 7.27 -3.34
N GLU A 146 -6.88 7.84 -2.92
CA GLU A 146 -6.79 9.23 -2.47
C GLU A 146 -7.24 10.22 -3.55
N LEU A 147 -6.73 10.09 -4.79
CA LEU A 147 -7.09 10.97 -5.89
C LEU A 147 -8.60 10.94 -6.14
N CYS A 148 -9.19 9.74 -6.19
CA CYS A 148 -10.62 9.58 -6.36
C CYS A 148 -11.39 10.27 -5.24
N ALA A 149 -10.98 10.05 -3.99
CA ALA A 149 -11.62 10.67 -2.83
C ALA A 149 -11.55 12.20 -2.84
N ARG A 150 -10.43 12.79 -3.29
CA ARG A 150 -10.29 14.25 -3.44
C ARG A 150 -11.15 14.79 -4.58
N GLN A 151 -11.19 14.09 -5.70
CA GLN A 151 -11.87 14.56 -6.90
C GLN A 151 -13.39 14.42 -6.83
N SER A 152 -13.94 13.48 -6.07
CA SER A 152 -15.39 13.24 -5.99
C SER A 152 -16.26 14.46 -5.62
N TYR A 153 -15.69 15.57 -5.10
CA TYR A 153 -16.44 16.75 -4.60
C TYR A 153 -15.95 18.12 -5.08
N GLY A 154 -15.30 18.20 -6.25
CA GLY A 154 -14.91 19.49 -6.86
C GLY A 154 -16.11 20.38 -7.21
N GLY A 155 -16.46 21.31 -6.31
CA GLY A 155 -17.44 22.39 -6.52
C GLY A 155 -17.25 23.51 -5.47
N SER A 156 -17.51 24.77 -5.87
CA SER A 156 -17.04 25.99 -5.19
C SER A 156 -17.54 26.24 -3.76
N ALA A 157 -18.60 25.56 -3.30
CA ALA A 157 -19.10 25.65 -1.91
C ALA A 157 -18.44 24.61 -0.96
N GLY A 158 -17.67 23.65 -1.49
CA GLY A 158 -17.05 22.56 -0.72
C GLY A 158 -15.65 22.87 -0.18
N GLY A 159 -15.04 24.01 -0.53
CA GLY A 159 -13.62 24.29 -0.27
C GLY A 159 -13.23 24.27 1.21
N LEU A 160 -14.00 24.92 2.07
CA LEU A 160 -13.72 25.01 3.52
C LEU A 160 -13.99 23.69 4.26
N ARG A 161 -14.98 22.91 3.82
CA ARG A 161 -15.32 21.62 4.44
C ARG A 161 -14.34 20.53 4.01
N HIS A 162 -13.93 20.57 2.74
CA HIS A 162 -12.90 19.69 2.20
C HIS A 162 -11.53 19.97 2.82
N SER A 163 -11.16 21.24 3.03
CA SER A 163 -9.90 21.58 3.69
C SER A 163 -9.85 21.08 5.14
N ARG A 164 -10.98 21.05 5.86
CA ARG A 164 -11.07 20.42 7.19
C ARG A 164 -10.84 18.90 7.14
N VAL A 165 -11.43 18.21 6.16
CA VAL A 165 -11.20 16.76 5.99
C VAL A 165 -9.75 16.49 5.60
N GLU A 166 -9.18 17.27 4.69
CA GLU A 166 -7.80 17.13 4.24
C GLU A 166 -6.80 17.45 5.35
N ALA A 167 -7.04 18.49 6.15
CA ALA A 167 -6.21 18.80 7.31
C ALA A 167 -6.20 17.66 8.32
N ARG A 168 -7.37 17.06 8.60
CA ARG A 168 -7.48 15.90 9.49
C ARG A 168 -6.77 14.67 8.91
N ARG A 169 -6.89 14.46 7.59
CA ARG A 169 -6.20 13.40 6.85
C ARG A 169 -4.68 13.54 6.94
N LEU A 170 -4.14 14.73 6.68
CA LEU A 170 -2.69 14.98 6.73
C LEU A 170 -2.13 14.80 8.14
N SER A 171 -2.84 15.31 9.16
CA SER A 171 -2.48 15.16 10.58
C SER A 171 -2.39 13.69 11.01
N LEU A 172 -3.43 12.91 10.70
CA LEU A 172 -3.50 11.48 11.05
C LEU A 172 -2.53 10.66 10.20
N GLY A 173 -2.43 10.99 8.90
CA GLY A 173 -1.57 10.31 7.93
C GLY A 173 -0.10 10.39 8.32
N ALA A 174 0.40 11.59 8.64
CA ALA A 174 1.79 11.77 9.07
C ALA A 174 2.13 10.94 10.32
N SER A 175 1.19 10.79 11.25
CA SER A 175 1.37 9.96 12.45
C SER A 175 1.35 8.47 12.14
N ALA A 176 0.44 8.04 11.26
CA ALA A 176 0.36 6.67 10.79
C ALA A 176 1.60 6.25 9.99
N ASP A 177 2.10 7.12 9.10
CA ASP A 177 3.27 6.88 8.27
C ASP A 177 4.54 6.76 9.10
N ARG A 178 4.70 7.61 10.13
CA ARG A 178 5.83 7.48 11.08
C ARG A 178 5.80 6.15 11.83
N LEU A 179 4.63 5.71 12.26
CA LEU A 179 4.47 4.42 12.95
C LEU A 179 4.74 3.25 12.01
N ALA A 180 4.17 3.29 10.80
CA ALA A 180 4.38 2.29 9.76
C ALA A 180 5.87 2.18 9.39
N SER A 181 6.56 3.30 9.15
CA SER A 181 7.98 3.32 8.85
C SER A 181 8.83 2.71 9.98
N ARG A 182 8.55 3.05 11.25
CA ARG A 182 9.23 2.44 12.40
C ARG A 182 8.99 0.93 12.46
N PHE A 183 7.74 0.49 12.23
CA PHE A 183 7.40 -0.92 12.17
C PHE A 183 8.18 -1.65 11.07
N VAL A 184 8.23 -1.11 9.85
CA VAL A 184 9.00 -1.70 8.74
C VAL A 184 10.47 -1.84 9.11
N MET A 185 11.09 -0.77 9.64
CA MET A 185 12.50 -0.82 10.03
C MET A 185 12.77 -1.88 11.10
N ILE A 186 11.90 -1.99 12.11
CA ILE A 186 12.01 -3.03 13.15
C ILE A 186 11.86 -4.43 12.52
N GLN A 187 10.90 -4.62 11.61
CA GLN A 187 10.69 -5.92 10.97
C GLN A 187 11.84 -6.35 10.08
N VAL A 188 12.42 -5.43 9.30
CA VAL A 188 13.60 -5.73 8.49
C VAL A 188 14.77 -6.15 9.38
N LEU A 189 15.00 -5.45 10.50
CA LEU A 189 16.03 -5.85 11.46
C LEU A 189 15.75 -7.22 12.08
N LEU A 190 14.49 -7.51 12.43
CA LEU A 190 14.08 -8.82 12.93
C LEU A 190 14.26 -9.92 11.88
N ALA A 191 13.96 -9.66 10.61
CA ALA A 191 14.14 -10.61 9.52
C ALA A 191 15.62 -10.98 9.35
N LEU A 192 16.51 -9.98 9.35
CA LEU A 192 17.95 -10.20 9.26
C LEU A 192 18.50 -10.95 10.48
N ALA A 193 18.04 -10.59 11.69
CA ALA A 193 18.43 -11.27 12.92
C ALA A 193 17.96 -12.74 12.93
N ALA A 194 16.73 -12.99 12.48
CA ALA A 194 16.16 -14.32 12.36
C ALA A 194 16.92 -15.16 11.33
N ALA A 195 17.25 -14.59 10.17
CA ALA A 195 18.06 -15.24 9.14
C ALA A 195 19.42 -15.68 9.71
N ALA A 196 20.10 -14.77 10.41
CA ALA A 196 21.38 -15.07 11.06
C ALA A 196 21.24 -16.16 12.12
N ALA A 197 20.24 -16.07 13.01
CA ALA A 197 20.01 -17.07 14.06
C ALA A 197 19.73 -18.46 13.47
N TRP A 198 18.84 -18.56 12.49
CA TRP A 198 18.51 -19.82 11.83
C TRP A 198 19.67 -20.36 11.01
N ALA A 199 20.53 -19.52 10.42
CA ALA A 199 21.73 -19.98 9.73
C ALA A 199 22.70 -20.75 10.65
N TYR A 200 22.71 -20.47 11.96
CA TYR A 200 23.50 -21.21 12.95
C TYR A 200 22.79 -22.45 13.50
N ILE A 201 21.46 -22.46 13.55
CA ILE A 201 20.67 -23.54 14.18
C ILE A 201 20.29 -24.60 13.14
N ASP A 202 19.64 -24.18 12.06
CA ASP A 202 19.19 -25.02 10.95
C ASP A 202 19.10 -24.17 9.66
N PRO A 203 20.12 -24.26 8.78
CA PRO A 203 20.18 -23.48 7.56
C PRO A 203 18.95 -23.63 6.65
N ALA A 204 18.26 -24.77 6.69
CA ALA A 204 17.09 -25.03 5.86
C ALA A 204 15.91 -24.08 6.17
N HIS A 205 15.81 -23.59 7.41
CA HIS A 205 14.74 -22.69 7.86
C HIS A 205 15.10 -21.20 7.70
N SER A 206 16.37 -20.85 7.49
CA SER A 206 16.84 -19.46 7.47
C SER A 206 16.18 -18.64 6.36
N ILE A 207 16.21 -19.12 5.12
CA ILE A 207 15.65 -18.40 3.98
C ILE A 207 14.12 -18.31 4.04
N PRO A 208 13.35 -19.40 4.30
CA PRO A 208 11.90 -19.31 4.40
C PRO A 208 11.41 -18.36 5.52
N VAL A 209 12.06 -18.38 6.69
CA VAL A 209 11.71 -17.50 7.81
C VAL A 209 12.01 -16.04 7.48
N MET A 210 13.19 -15.77 6.90
CA MET A 210 13.57 -14.43 6.47
C MET A 210 12.58 -13.87 5.45
N VAL A 211 12.27 -14.65 4.39
CA VAL A 211 11.33 -14.23 3.34
C VAL A 211 9.94 -14.01 3.93
N ALA A 212 9.45 -14.87 4.82
CA ALA A 212 8.15 -14.68 5.46
C ALA A 212 8.09 -13.36 6.26
N LEU A 213 9.14 -13.05 7.04
CA LEU A 213 9.23 -11.81 7.81
C LEU A 213 9.34 -10.57 6.92
N LEU A 214 10.11 -10.65 5.82
CA LEU A 214 10.21 -9.56 4.84
C LEU A 214 8.87 -9.31 4.14
N VAL A 215 8.14 -10.36 3.74
CA VAL A 215 6.78 -10.22 3.18
C VAL A 215 5.82 -9.58 4.18
N MET A 216 5.91 -9.93 5.47
CA MET A 216 5.13 -9.31 6.55
C MET A 216 5.54 -7.87 6.86
N SER A 217 6.73 -7.42 6.41
CA SER A 217 7.15 -6.03 6.62
C SER A 217 6.31 -5.03 5.82
N CYS A 218 5.62 -5.47 4.75
CA CYS A 218 4.81 -4.63 3.88
C CYS A 218 3.63 -4.00 4.65
N PRO A 219 3.68 -2.70 5.00
CA PRO A 219 2.74 -2.09 5.94
C PRO A 219 1.43 -1.65 5.25
N CYS A 220 1.01 -2.32 4.19
CA CYS A 220 -0.04 -1.85 3.27
C CYS A 220 -1.35 -1.52 4.01
N ALA A 221 -1.75 -2.37 4.95
CA ALA A 221 -2.95 -2.14 5.76
C ALA A 221 -2.80 -0.95 6.72
N MET A 222 -1.61 -0.71 7.28
CA MET A 222 -1.31 0.43 8.15
C MET A 222 -1.32 1.75 7.36
N SER A 223 -0.65 1.79 6.20
CA SER A 223 -0.60 2.98 5.34
C SER A 223 -1.96 3.30 4.71
N MET A 224 -2.83 2.30 4.50
CA MET A 224 -4.20 2.53 4.00
C MET A 224 -5.23 2.88 5.10
N ALA A 225 -4.88 2.78 6.38
CA ALA A 225 -5.82 2.99 7.48
C ALA A 225 -6.44 4.40 7.48
N VAL A 226 -5.62 5.45 7.30
CA VAL A 226 -6.08 6.84 7.27
C VAL A 226 -6.74 7.19 5.92
N PRO A 227 -6.12 6.91 4.75
CA PRO A 227 -6.73 7.24 3.46
C PRO A 227 -8.10 6.60 3.26
N THR A 228 -8.28 5.33 3.64
CA THR A 228 -9.58 4.64 3.47
C THR A 228 -10.66 5.20 4.39
N ALA A 229 -10.33 5.51 5.65
CA ALA A 229 -11.27 6.10 6.59
C ALA A 229 -11.71 7.51 6.14
N MET A 230 -10.76 8.33 5.67
CA MET A 230 -11.06 9.67 5.15
C MET A 230 -11.82 9.61 3.83
N ALA A 231 -11.54 8.64 2.96
CA ALA A 231 -12.32 8.41 1.75
C ALA A 231 -13.77 8.04 2.08
N SER A 232 -14.01 7.22 3.11
CA SER A 232 -15.35 6.91 3.59
C SER A 232 -16.04 8.11 4.24
N ALA A 233 -15.30 8.99 4.92
CA ALA A 233 -15.82 10.25 5.44
C ALA A 233 -16.24 11.20 4.30
N HIS A 234 -15.41 11.34 3.27
CA HIS A 234 -15.78 12.07 2.05
C HIS A 234 -17.04 11.48 1.40
N ALA A 235 -17.14 10.16 1.29
CA ALA A 235 -18.32 9.50 0.74
C ALA A 235 -19.58 9.70 1.60
N ALA A 236 -19.46 9.87 2.92
CA ALA A 236 -20.59 10.21 3.78
C ALA A 236 -21.01 11.69 3.62
N LEU A 237 -20.04 12.62 3.62
CA LEU A 237 -20.29 14.05 3.36
C LEU A 237 -20.96 14.27 1.99
N ALA A 238 -20.57 13.48 1.00
CA ALA A 238 -21.16 13.45 -0.32
C ALA A 238 -22.66 13.20 -0.38
N ALA A 239 -23.08 12.22 0.42
CA ALA A 239 -24.45 11.76 0.47
C ALA A 239 -25.32 12.81 1.17
N HIS A 240 -24.70 13.67 1.99
CA HIS A 240 -25.35 14.71 2.79
C HIS A 240 -24.62 16.07 2.68
N PRO A 241 -24.65 16.75 1.50
CA PRO A 241 -23.89 17.97 1.26
C PRO A 241 -24.24 19.13 2.22
N SER A 242 -25.49 19.16 2.68
CA SER A 242 -26.04 20.17 3.58
C SER A 242 -25.93 19.81 5.06
N MET A 243 -25.10 18.82 5.44
CA MET A 243 -24.98 18.45 6.85
C MET A 243 -24.48 19.62 7.71
N PRO A 244 -25.02 19.84 8.93
CA PRO A 244 -24.57 20.93 9.79
C PRO A 244 -23.11 20.70 10.24
N ASP A 245 -22.43 21.77 10.62
CA ASP A 245 -21.02 21.72 11.00
C ASP A 245 -20.76 20.78 12.19
N ALA A 246 -21.69 20.70 13.15
CA ALA A 246 -21.63 19.75 14.26
C ALA A 246 -21.62 18.28 13.78
N ALA A 247 -22.47 17.96 12.79
CA ALA A 247 -22.52 16.62 12.19
C ALA A 247 -21.26 16.30 11.36
N LEU A 248 -20.67 17.31 10.71
CA LEU A 248 -19.37 17.16 10.04
C LEU A 248 -18.26 16.82 11.02
N GLN A 249 -18.22 17.48 12.19
CA GLN A 249 -17.16 17.20 13.16
C GLN A 249 -17.33 15.82 13.78
N ALA A 250 -18.57 15.42 14.10
CA ALA A 250 -18.87 14.05 14.53
C ALA A 250 -18.44 13.00 13.48
N LEU A 251 -18.66 13.27 12.19
CA LEU A 251 -18.19 12.43 11.10
C LEU A 251 -16.65 12.34 11.04
N LEU A 252 -15.95 13.47 11.16
CA LEU A 252 -14.48 13.51 11.14
C LEU A 252 -13.86 12.83 12.37
N ASP A 253 -14.48 12.95 13.54
CA ASP A 253 -14.02 12.28 14.75
C ASP A 253 -14.25 10.77 14.69
N GLU A 254 -15.40 10.33 14.18
CA GLU A 254 -15.67 8.92 13.93
C GLU A 254 -14.72 8.35 12.86
N ALA A 255 -14.46 9.08 11.78
CA ALA A 255 -13.48 8.70 10.77
C ALA A 255 -12.07 8.60 11.35
N GLY A 256 -11.67 9.54 12.22
CA GLY A 256 -10.41 9.48 12.94
C GLY A 256 -10.32 8.29 13.89
N ARG A 257 -11.41 7.95 14.59
CA ARG A 257 -11.50 6.76 15.45
C ARG A 257 -11.36 5.48 14.62
N LYS A 258 -12.02 5.39 13.47
CA LYS A 258 -11.90 4.27 12.53
C LYS A 258 -10.48 4.14 11.97
N ALA A 259 -9.85 5.25 11.60
CA ALA A 259 -8.46 5.27 11.15
C ALA A 259 -7.51 4.71 12.23
N ARG A 260 -7.66 5.14 13.49
CA ARG A 260 -6.88 4.61 14.62
C ARG A 260 -7.17 3.13 14.89
N GLN A 261 -8.43 2.71 14.84
CA GLN A 261 -8.79 1.30 14.99
C GLN A 261 -8.16 0.42 13.92
N ASN A 262 -8.19 0.87 12.67
CA ASN A 262 -7.58 0.16 11.54
C ASN A 262 -6.06 0.08 11.69
N LEU A 263 -5.43 1.20 12.04
CA LEU A 263 -3.98 1.27 12.23
C LEU A 263 -3.52 0.35 13.37
N HIS A 264 -4.13 0.46 14.55
CA HIS A 264 -3.77 -0.37 15.69
C HIS A 264 -4.18 -1.84 15.50
N GLY A 265 -5.33 -2.10 14.90
CA GLY A 265 -5.76 -3.46 14.60
C GLY A 265 -4.81 -4.17 13.65
N SER A 266 -4.36 -3.47 12.60
CA SER A 266 -3.33 -3.99 11.70
C SER A 266 -1.99 -4.18 12.42
N LEU A 267 -1.55 -3.21 13.23
CA LEU A 267 -0.29 -3.36 14.00
C LEU A 267 -0.34 -4.57 14.94
N VAL A 268 -1.43 -4.73 15.70
CA VAL A 268 -1.63 -5.87 16.62
C VAL A 268 -1.59 -7.19 15.85
N TRP A 269 -2.27 -7.27 14.71
CA TRP A 269 -2.24 -8.45 13.85
C TRP A 269 -0.81 -8.84 13.46
N HIS A 270 0.00 -7.87 13.02
CA HIS A 270 1.39 -8.13 12.67
C HIS A 270 2.23 -8.55 13.88
N LEU A 271 2.06 -7.89 15.03
CA LEU A 271 2.77 -8.25 16.26
C LEU A 271 2.43 -9.67 16.74
N LEU A 272 1.22 -10.16 16.46
CA LEU A 272 0.82 -11.54 16.75
C LEU A 272 1.40 -12.54 15.75
N MET A 273 1.48 -12.19 14.46
CA MET A 273 2.01 -13.09 13.41
C MET A 273 3.54 -13.17 13.39
N THR A 274 4.23 -12.10 13.79
CA THR A 274 5.70 -12.03 13.82
C THR A 274 6.36 -13.17 14.62
N PRO A 275 5.96 -13.47 15.87
CA PRO A 275 6.56 -14.58 16.61
C PRO A 275 6.29 -15.94 15.96
N LEU A 276 5.12 -16.15 15.36
CA LEU A 276 4.82 -17.38 14.62
C LEU A 276 5.74 -17.54 13.40
N ALA A 277 6.03 -16.42 12.72
CA ALA A 277 6.98 -16.39 11.61
C ALA A 277 8.42 -16.63 12.05
N LEU A 278 8.83 -16.04 13.18
CA LEU A 278 10.17 -16.23 13.76
C LEU A 278 10.46 -17.71 14.09
N VAL A 279 9.44 -18.45 14.51
CA VAL A 279 9.54 -19.90 14.81
C VAL A 279 9.42 -20.76 13.54
N GLY A 280 9.17 -20.16 12.37
CA GLY A 280 9.05 -20.89 11.10
C GLY A 280 7.69 -21.55 10.85
N TRP A 281 6.66 -21.22 11.64
CA TRP A 281 5.30 -21.75 11.43
C TRP A 281 4.53 -21.00 10.34
N VAL A 282 5.00 -19.82 9.96
CA VAL A 282 4.39 -19.03 8.89
C VAL A 282 5.25 -19.11 7.65
N THR A 283 4.73 -19.76 6.62
CA THR A 283 5.36 -19.81 5.29
C THR A 283 5.13 -18.50 4.53
N PRO A 284 5.95 -18.18 3.50
CA PRO A 284 5.79 -16.97 2.71
C PRO A 284 4.41 -16.79 2.07
N TRP A 285 3.79 -17.87 1.56
CA TRP A 285 2.46 -17.79 0.95
C TRP A 285 1.37 -17.53 1.99
N LEU A 286 1.50 -18.10 3.19
CA LEU A 286 0.57 -17.86 4.30
C LEU A 286 0.68 -16.40 4.77
N ALA A 287 1.91 -15.88 4.85
CA ALA A 287 2.15 -14.46 5.12
C ALA A 287 1.39 -13.57 4.12
N ALA A 288 1.52 -13.82 2.81
CA ALA A 288 0.83 -13.05 1.78
C ALA A 288 -0.70 -13.04 1.93
N ILE A 289 -1.33 -14.19 2.22
CA ILE A 289 -2.78 -14.28 2.46
C ILE A 289 -3.18 -13.44 3.67
N THR A 290 -2.43 -13.53 4.78
CA THR A 290 -2.74 -12.76 5.99
C THR A 290 -2.63 -11.24 5.77
N MET A 291 -1.68 -10.79 4.94
CA MET A 291 -1.53 -9.37 4.57
C MET A 291 -2.72 -8.86 3.74
N LEU A 292 -3.19 -9.68 2.80
CA LEU A 292 -4.39 -9.37 2.01
C LEU A 292 -5.63 -9.27 2.90
N LEU A 293 -5.83 -10.23 3.81
CA LEU A 293 -6.95 -10.24 4.74
C LEU A 293 -6.94 -9.02 5.68
N SER A 294 -5.78 -8.62 6.20
CA SER A 294 -5.66 -7.41 7.02
C SER A 294 -6.05 -6.15 6.23
N SER A 295 -5.64 -6.06 4.97
CA SER A 295 -5.96 -4.92 4.10
C SER A 295 -7.45 -4.84 3.77
N LEU A 296 -8.07 -5.98 3.47
CA LEU A 296 -9.52 -6.11 3.25
C LEU A 296 -10.31 -5.74 4.51
N ALA A 297 -9.87 -6.19 5.69
CA ALA A 297 -10.52 -5.85 6.96
C ALA A 297 -10.50 -4.34 7.24
N VAL A 298 -9.38 -3.66 6.97
CA VAL A 298 -9.25 -2.20 7.08
C VAL A 298 -10.20 -1.50 6.12
N ALA A 299 -10.21 -1.90 4.85
CA ALA A 299 -11.09 -1.33 3.83
C ALA A 299 -12.58 -1.52 4.19
N TRP A 300 -12.95 -2.72 4.64
CA TRP A 300 -14.30 -3.05 5.09
C TRP A 300 -14.72 -2.22 6.30
N ASN A 301 -13.86 -2.09 7.30
CA ASN A 301 -14.16 -1.32 8.51
C ASN A 301 -14.35 0.17 8.20
N SER A 302 -13.55 0.73 7.30
CA SER A 302 -13.73 2.09 6.78
C SER A 302 -15.03 2.22 6.00
N TRP A 303 -15.32 1.30 5.08
CA TRP A 303 -16.52 1.34 4.23
C TRP A 303 -17.83 1.39 5.03
N ARG A 304 -17.91 0.70 6.19
CA ARG A 304 -19.06 0.77 7.10
C ARG A 304 -19.42 2.20 7.53
N LEU A 305 -18.44 3.11 7.61
CA LEU A 305 -18.68 4.53 7.91
C LEU A 305 -19.54 5.21 6.84
N SER A 306 -19.27 4.93 5.57
CA SER A 306 -19.97 5.53 4.43
C SER A 306 -21.42 5.05 4.28
N ARG A 307 -21.76 3.91 4.90
CA ARG A 307 -23.11 3.32 4.90
C ARG A 307 -23.94 3.67 6.13
N ARG A 308 -23.35 4.31 7.14
CA ARG A 308 -24.08 4.70 8.35
C ARG A 308 -25.11 5.77 7.99
N ASP A 309 -26.31 5.66 8.55
CA ASP A 309 -27.32 6.70 8.38
C ASP A 309 -26.94 7.92 9.23
N TRP A 310 -26.71 9.05 8.57
CA TRP A 310 -26.38 10.33 9.21
C TRP A 310 -27.61 11.21 9.42
N SER A 311 -28.81 10.77 9.01
CA SER A 311 -30.08 11.52 9.13
C SER A 311 -30.35 12.04 10.54
N GLY A 312 -30.12 11.23 11.58
CA GLY A 312 -30.31 11.63 12.98
C GLY A 312 -29.37 12.77 13.42
N ALA A 313 -28.13 12.79 12.91
CA ALA A 313 -27.19 13.88 13.19
C ALA A 313 -27.55 15.17 12.44
N LEU A 314 -28.29 15.06 11.32
CA LEU A 314 -28.86 16.21 10.62
C LEU A 314 -30.03 16.83 11.42
N ALA A 315 -30.86 15.99 12.04
CA ALA A 315 -32.02 16.42 12.82
C ALA A 315 -31.64 17.12 14.14
N ALA A 316 -30.58 16.66 14.81
CA ALA A 316 -30.09 17.23 16.08
C ALA A 316 -29.45 18.64 15.94
N GLY A 317 -29.21 19.11 14.71
CA GLY A 317 -28.64 20.44 14.43
C GLY A 317 -29.65 21.44 13.86
N ALA A 318 -30.93 21.07 13.70
CA ALA A 318 -31.97 22.03 13.33
C ALA A 318 -32.25 22.94 14.55
N PRO A 319 -32.26 24.27 14.39
CA PRO A 319 -32.71 25.14 15.47
C PRO A 319 -34.14 24.73 15.85
N GLU A 320 -34.41 24.55 17.14
CA GLU A 320 -35.78 24.49 17.64
C GLU A 320 -36.51 25.73 17.14
N SER A 321 -37.45 25.54 16.21
CA SER A 321 -38.36 26.58 15.78
C SER A 321 -39.25 26.93 16.97
N ALA A 322 -38.87 27.96 17.72
CA ALA A 322 -39.70 28.67 18.68
C ALA A 322 -40.23 29.95 18.03
#